data_AF-A0A239IYT5-F1
#
_entry.id   AF-A0A239IYT5-F1
#
_cell.length_a   1.000
_cell.length_b   1.000
_cell.length_c   1.000
_cell.angle_alpha   90.00
_cell.angle_beta   90.00
_cell.angle_gamma   90.00
#
_symmetry.space_group_name_H-M   'P 1'
#
loop_
_entity.id
_entity.type
_entity.pdbx_description
1 polymer ?
#
loop_
_entity_poly.entity_id
_entity_poly.type
_entity_poly.pdbx_seq_one_letter_code
_entity_poly.pdbx_strand_id
1 'polypeptide(L)'
;MSITDDAQQRVQVQELSGALMKLNTADATAASLLTKLFHVVAEEAARTPRFAKALATAFAVAPSEDGPVAKVAETKAPARKRAAPAKKPAREPGVFDPFVVLRDEGEEHLTTKLSELTVDQLRDIIAEQEIDTRRETGRKRKAEVLVEWTVDRVKALANKGSVFR
;
A
#
# COMPACT_ATOMS: atom_id res chain seq x y z
N MET A 1 26.03 10.82 0.02
CA MET A 1 25.91 11.14 -1.41
C MET A 1 27.10 12.00 -1.76
N SER A 2 27.94 11.56 -2.70
CA SER A 2 29.18 12.26 -3.06
C SER A 2 28.90 13.28 -4.17
N ILE A 3 29.70 14.36 -4.26
CA ILE A 3 29.60 15.41 -5.29
C ILE A 3 29.62 14.83 -6.72
N THR A 4 30.33 13.71 -6.91
CA THR A 4 30.40 12.98 -8.18
C THR A 4 29.05 12.39 -8.61
N ASP A 5 28.25 11.93 -7.64
CA ASP A 5 26.95 11.28 -7.87
C ASP A 5 25.91 12.30 -8.36
N ASP A 6 25.92 13.49 -7.74
CA ASP A 6 25.07 14.62 -8.15
C ASP A 6 25.40 15.12 -9.57
N ALA A 7 26.69 15.10 -9.95
CA ALA A 7 27.12 15.52 -11.28
C ALA A 7 26.63 14.53 -12.36
N GLN A 8 26.74 13.22 -12.09
CA GLN A 8 26.24 12.18 -12.99
C GLN A 8 24.72 12.24 -13.14
N GLN A 9 24.00 12.48 -12.04
CA GLN A 9 22.55 12.62 -12.08
C GLN A 9 22.11 13.80 -12.96
N ARG A 10 22.82 14.93 -12.91
CA ARG A 10 22.52 16.10 -13.75
C ARG A 10 22.71 15.81 -15.24
N VAL A 11 23.77 15.07 -15.61
CA VAL A 11 24.02 14.67 -16.99
C VAL A 11 22.88 13.78 -17.51
N GLN A 12 22.46 12.78 -16.72
CA GLN A 12 21.37 11.88 -17.12
C GLN A 12 20.04 12.61 -17.34
N VAL A 13 19.73 13.61 -16.50
CA VAL A 13 18.52 14.43 -16.67
C VAL A 13 18.59 15.28 -17.94
N GLN A 14 19.77 15.82 -18.28
CA GLN A 14 19.97 16.56 -19.53
C GLN A 14 19.84 15.65 -20.75
N GLU A 15 20.39 14.44 -20.69
CA GLU A 15 20.27 13.45 -21.77
C GLU A 15 18.82 13.02 -22.01
N LEU A 16 18.06 12.73 -20.93
CA LEU A 16 16.63 12.42 -21.02
C LEU A 16 15.85 13.58 -21.66
N SER A 17 16.13 14.81 -21.25
CA SER A 17 15.49 16.01 -21.79
C SER A 17 15.79 16.16 -23.29
N GLY A 18 17.04 15.96 -23.70
CA GLY A 18 17.45 15.97 -25.10
C GLY A 18 16.77 14.87 -25.92
N ALA A 19 16.64 13.66 -25.37
CA ALA A 19 15.96 12.55 -26.04
C ALA A 19 14.45 12.83 -26.24
N LEU A 20 13.78 13.39 -25.23
CA LEU A 20 12.38 13.79 -25.34
C LEU A 20 12.17 14.91 -26.37
N MET A 21 13.11 15.86 -26.48
CA MET A 21 13.05 16.92 -27.50
C MET A 21 13.23 16.36 -28.92
N LYS A 22 14.15 15.42 -29.12
CA LYS A 22 14.29 14.70 -30.40
C LYS A 22 13.01 13.93 -30.72
N LEU A 23 12.44 13.21 -29.75
CA LEU A 23 11.18 12.49 -29.94
C LEU A 23 10.05 13.46 -30.33
N ASN A 24 9.98 14.64 -29.70
CA ASN A 24 8.95 15.62 -30.00
C ASN A 24 8.98 16.11 -31.46
N THR A 25 10.16 16.14 -32.10
CA THR A 25 10.28 16.45 -33.53
C THR A 25 9.76 15.33 -34.45
N ALA A 26 9.78 14.08 -33.99
CA ALA A 26 9.30 12.92 -34.75
C ALA A 26 7.83 12.58 -34.45
N ASP A 27 7.43 12.68 -33.18
CA ASP A 27 6.08 12.44 -32.67
C ASP A 27 5.86 13.27 -31.39
N ALA A 28 5.17 14.39 -31.54
CA ALA A 28 4.83 15.28 -30.44
C ALA A 28 3.87 14.65 -29.43
N THR A 29 3.00 13.73 -29.87
CA THR A 29 2.02 13.09 -29.00
C THR A 29 2.73 12.10 -28.07
N ALA A 30 3.57 11.24 -28.63
CA ALA A 30 4.38 10.29 -27.86
C ALA A 30 5.30 10.99 -26.86
N ALA A 31 5.98 12.07 -27.29
CA ALA A 31 6.81 12.87 -26.40
C ALA A 31 6.00 13.43 -25.22
N SER A 32 4.82 14.02 -25.49
CA SER A 32 3.96 14.56 -24.43
C SER A 32 3.47 13.50 -23.45
N LEU A 33 3.16 12.29 -23.92
CA LEU A 33 2.70 11.19 -23.09
C LEU A 33 3.81 10.69 -22.17
N LEU A 34 5.02 10.50 -22.70
CA LEU A 34 6.17 10.07 -21.90
C LEU A 34 6.55 11.13 -20.85
N THR A 35 6.54 12.41 -21.20
CA THR A 35 6.76 13.49 -20.23
C THR A 35 5.76 13.44 -19.08
N LYS A 36 4.46 13.27 -19.37
CA LYS A 36 3.41 13.14 -18.34
C LYS A 36 3.61 11.90 -17.49
N LEU A 37 3.96 10.76 -18.10
CA LEU A 37 4.23 9.51 -17.39
C LEU A 37 5.38 9.67 -16.39
N PHE A 38 6.53 10.21 -16.84
CA PHE A 38 7.68 10.41 -15.97
C PHE A 38 7.36 11.37 -14.81
N HIS A 39 6.56 12.40 -15.06
CA HIS A 39 6.12 13.33 -14.02
C HIS A 39 5.29 12.62 -12.93
N VAL A 40 4.27 11.85 -13.31
CA VAL A 40 3.42 11.11 -12.37
C VAL A 40 4.24 10.09 -11.57
N VAL A 41 5.14 9.36 -12.24
CA VAL A 41 6.01 8.37 -11.57
C VAL A 41 6.95 9.06 -10.56
N ALA A 42 7.52 10.21 -10.91
CA ALA A 42 8.39 10.96 -10.02
C ALA A 42 7.64 11.50 -8.79
N GLU A 43 6.44 12.07 -8.98
CA GLU A 43 5.60 12.54 -7.87
C GLU A 43 5.20 11.39 -6.94
N GLU A 44 4.80 10.24 -7.49
CA GLU A 44 4.38 9.09 -6.68
C GLU A 44 5.57 8.46 -5.94
N ALA A 45 6.76 8.46 -6.54
CA ALA A 45 7.99 8.03 -5.86
C ALA A 45 8.39 8.96 -4.72
N ALA A 46 8.20 10.27 -4.86
CA ALA A 46 8.45 11.24 -3.81
C ALA A 46 7.41 11.16 -2.67
N ARG A 47 6.14 10.90 -3.01
CA ARG A 47 5.03 10.83 -2.04
C ARG A 47 5.00 9.50 -1.27
N THR A 48 5.35 8.39 -1.94
CA THR A 48 5.14 7.04 -1.40
C THR A 48 6.45 6.24 -1.31
N PRO A 49 7.08 6.12 -0.13
CA PRO A 49 8.34 5.39 0.05
C PRO A 49 8.28 3.91 -0.33
N ARG A 50 7.10 3.28 -0.25
CA ARG A 50 6.88 1.90 -0.70
C ARG A 50 7.01 1.78 -2.23
N PHE A 51 6.50 2.76 -2.95
CA PHE A 51 6.55 2.81 -4.41
C PHE A 51 7.99 3.02 -4.90
N ALA A 52 8.74 3.96 -4.31
CA ALA A 52 10.16 4.15 -4.60
C ALA A 52 11.00 2.86 -4.42
N LYS A 53 10.75 2.10 -3.35
CA LYS A 53 11.43 0.80 -3.12
C LYS A 53 11.03 -0.26 -4.14
N ALA A 54 9.76 -0.32 -4.54
CA ALA A 54 9.29 -1.23 -5.57
C ALA A 54 9.94 -0.90 -6.93
N LEU A 55 10.05 0.39 -7.26
CA LEU A 55 10.69 0.87 -8.49
C LEU A 55 12.17 0.47 -8.53
N ALA A 56 12.93 0.72 -7.45
CA ALA A 56 14.33 0.30 -7.35
C ALA A 56 14.51 -1.23 -7.47
N THR A 57 13.57 -2.01 -6.93
CA THR A 57 13.61 -3.49 -7.04
C THR A 57 13.33 -3.95 -8.47
N ALA A 58 12.38 -3.32 -9.16
CA ALA A 58 12.04 -3.67 -10.54
C ALA A 58 13.23 -3.47 -11.48
N PHE A 59 13.96 -2.35 -11.35
CA PHE A 59 15.15 -2.07 -12.16
C PHE A 59 16.38 -2.92 -11.79
N ALA A 60 16.42 -3.50 -10.58
CA ALA A 60 17.48 -4.44 -10.19
C ALA A 60 17.24 -5.86 -10.72
N VAL A 61 16.01 -6.19 -11.16
CA VAL A 61 15.59 -7.56 -11.53
C VAL A 61 15.46 -7.76 -13.04
N ALA A 62 15.58 -6.72 -13.87
CA ALA A 62 15.47 -6.86 -15.33
C ALA A 62 16.83 -7.17 -16.00
N PRO A 63 17.10 -8.40 -16.45
CA PRO A 63 18.00 -8.67 -17.57
C PRO A 63 17.23 -8.58 -18.90
N SER A 64 17.92 -8.05 -19.90
CA SER A 64 17.47 -7.80 -21.28
C SER A 64 16.91 -9.03 -22.02
N GLU A 65 15.99 -8.77 -22.95
CA GLU A 65 15.65 -9.68 -24.04
C GLU A 65 16.85 -9.79 -25.00
N ASP A 66 17.57 -10.91 -24.91
CA ASP A 66 18.23 -11.68 -25.99
C ASP A 66 19.22 -12.66 -25.32
N GLY A 67 19.15 -13.96 -25.67
CA GLY A 67 19.79 -15.08 -24.94
C GLY A 67 21.34 -15.12 -24.96
N PRO A 68 22.03 -16.22 -24.54
CA PRO A 68 21.55 -17.47 -23.97
C PRO A 68 21.96 -17.67 -22.48
N VAL A 69 21.33 -18.68 -21.88
CA VAL A 69 21.44 -19.10 -20.46
C VAL A 69 22.88 -19.12 -19.94
N ALA A 70 23.19 -18.34 -18.90
CA ALA A 70 24.40 -18.52 -18.10
C ALA A 70 24.20 -18.15 -16.62
N LYS A 71 24.13 -19.23 -15.82
CA LYS A 71 24.53 -19.39 -14.41
C LYS A 71 23.93 -18.45 -13.37
N VAL A 72 22.95 -19.04 -12.67
CA VAL A 72 22.60 -18.71 -11.29
C VAL A 72 23.87 -18.71 -10.43
N ALA A 73 24.31 -17.54 -10.01
CA ALA A 73 25.32 -17.41 -8.97
C ALA A 73 24.64 -17.58 -7.61
N GLU A 74 24.92 -18.70 -6.95
CA GLU A 74 24.58 -18.94 -5.54
C GLU A 74 25.18 -17.83 -4.68
N THR A 75 24.34 -16.89 -4.25
CA THR A 75 24.72 -15.90 -3.26
C THR A 75 24.35 -16.42 -1.88
N LYS A 76 25.38 -16.64 -1.06
CA LYS A 76 25.30 -16.98 0.38
C LYS A 76 24.14 -16.28 1.06
N ALA A 77 23.28 -17.08 1.70
CA ALA A 77 22.09 -16.64 2.40
C ALA A 77 22.36 -15.48 3.37
N PRO A 78 21.73 -14.31 3.18
CA PRO A 78 21.63 -13.33 4.26
C PRO A 78 20.66 -13.90 5.32
N ALA A 79 21.05 -13.77 6.58
CA ALA A 79 20.32 -14.23 7.76
C ALA A 79 18.80 -14.01 7.62
N ARG A 80 18.03 -15.11 7.83
CA ARG A 80 16.56 -15.24 7.74
C ARG A 80 15.83 -13.89 7.78
N LYS A 81 15.72 -13.21 6.63
CA LYS A 81 14.71 -12.19 6.43
C LYS A 81 13.41 -12.96 6.29
N ARG A 82 12.53 -12.78 7.28
CA ARG A 82 11.17 -13.33 7.30
C ARG A 82 10.60 -13.30 5.88
N ALA A 83 10.12 -14.45 5.41
CA ALA A 83 9.47 -14.58 4.12
C ALA A 83 8.57 -13.36 3.88
N ALA A 84 8.60 -12.84 2.65
CA ALA A 84 7.61 -11.86 2.21
C ALA A 84 6.23 -12.33 2.72
N PRO A 85 5.41 -11.45 3.33
CA PRO A 85 4.11 -11.88 3.80
C PRO A 85 3.42 -12.52 2.60
N ALA A 86 3.13 -13.82 2.72
CA ALA A 86 2.28 -14.52 1.78
C ALA A 86 1.10 -13.58 1.49
N LYS A 87 0.69 -13.47 0.21
CA LYS A 87 -0.54 -12.76 -0.17
C LYS A 87 -1.55 -13.11 0.91
N LYS A 88 -1.93 -12.11 1.72
CA LYS A 88 -2.82 -12.37 2.84
C LYS A 88 -4.01 -13.09 2.22
N PRO A 89 -4.44 -14.25 2.74
CA PRO A 89 -5.67 -14.86 2.26
C PRO A 89 -6.71 -13.75 2.23
N ALA A 90 -7.49 -13.70 1.14
CA ALA A 90 -8.65 -12.81 1.10
C ALA A 90 -9.42 -13.10 2.40
N ARG A 91 -9.56 -12.07 3.24
CA ARG A 91 -10.26 -12.21 4.51
C ARG A 91 -11.69 -12.64 4.19
N GLU A 92 -12.24 -13.49 5.05
CA GLU A 92 -13.64 -13.83 4.91
C GLU A 92 -14.49 -12.56 5.11
N PRO A 93 -15.67 -12.47 4.46
CA PRO A 93 -16.59 -11.37 4.72
C PRO A 93 -16.89 -11.25 6.21
N GLY A 94 -17.01 -10.01 6.70
CA GLY A 94 -17.45 -9.76 8.07
C GLY A 94 -18.81 -10.41 8.34
N VAL A 95 -19.00 -10.98 9.53
CA VAL A 95 -20.23 -11.69 9.92
C VAL A 95 -21.46 -10.78 9.86
N PHE A 96 -21.29 -9.48 10.14
CA PHE A 96 -22.32 -8.45 10.02
C PHE A 96 -21.67 -7.06 9.85
N ASP A 97 -22.50 -6.07 9.51
CA ASP A 97 -22.08 -4.66 9.47
C ASP A 97 -22.31 -3.98 10.85
N PRO A 98 -21.25 -3.56 11.56
CA PRO A 98 -21.34 -2.93 12.88
C PRO A 98 -22.00 -1.55 12.86
N PHE A 99 -22.01 -0.83 11.72
CA PHE A 99 -22.70 0.46 11.60
C PHE A 99 -24.21 0.28 11.59
N VAL A 100 -24.70 -0.78 10.93
CA VAL A 100 -26.13 -1.14 10.93
C VAL A 100 -26.57 -1.52 12.35
N VAL A 101 -25.81 -2.37 13.03
CA VAL A 101 -26.10 -2.77 14.41
C VAL A 101 -26.10 -1.56 15.36
N LEU A 102 -25.09 -0.68 15.27
CA LEU A 102 -25.05 0.54 16.09
C LEU A 102 -26.28 1.43 15.87
N ARG A 103 -26.74 1.56 14.62
CA ARG A 103 -27.89 2.42 14.26
C ARG A 103 -29.21 1.82 14.71
N ASP A 104 -29.40 0.52 14.53
CA ASP A 104 -30.70 -0.14 14.69
C ASP A 104 -30.92 -0.68 16.11
N GLU A 105 -29.85 -1.13 16.78
CA GLU A 105 -29.93 -1.82 18.08
C GLU A 105 -29.12 -1.11 19.18
N GLY A 106 -28.18 -0.23 18.82
CA GLY A 106 -27.40 0.58 19.76
C GLY A 106 -26.07 -0.03 20.21
N GLU A 107 -25.38 0.70 21.08
CA GLU A 107 -24.00 0.40 21.51
C GLU A 107 -23.88 -0.86 22.38
N GLU A 108 -24.80 -1.05 23.33
CA GLU A 108 -24.77 -2.22 24.22
C GLU A 108 -24.91 -3.50 23.40
N HIS A 109 -25.84 -3.51 22.44
CA HIS A 109 -26.07 -4.66 21.59
C HIS A 109 -24.91 -4.93 20.62
N LEU A 110 -24.29 -3.87 20.09
CA LEU A 110 -23.05 -4.00 19.30
C LEU A 110 -21.93 -4.65 20.12
N THR A 111 -21.76 -4.21 21.38
CA THR A 111 -20.73 -4.73 22.28
C THR A 111 -20.97 -6.21 22.57
N THR A 112 -22.21 -6.60 22.87
CA THR A 112 -22.58 -8.01 23.07
C THR A 112 -22.28 -8.85 21.83
N LYS A 113 -22.77 -8.45 20.65
CA LYS A 113 -22.53 -9.19 19.40
C LYS A 113 -21.04 -9.33 19.07
N LEU A 114 -20.24 -8.29 19.28
CA LEU A 114 -18.80 -8.35 19.06
C LEU A 114 -18.08 -9.24 20.08
N SER A 115 -18.56 -9.30 21.34
CA SER A 115 -17.95 -10.12 22.39
C SER A 115 -18.09 -11.63 22.16
N GLU A 116 -19.09 -12.05 21.38
CA GLU A 116 -19.31 -13.46 21.01
C GLU A 116 -18.40 -13.93 19.86
N LEU A 117 -17.72 -13.00 19.18
CA LEU A 117 -16.89 -13.30 18.02
C LEU A 117 -15.46 -13.68 18.39
N THR A 118 -14.87 -14.50 17.54
CA THR A 118 -13.43 -14.79 17.59
C THR A 118 -12.61 -13.60 17.13
N VAL A 119 -11.33 -13.56 17.54
CA VAL A 119 -10.38 -12.51 17.14
C VAL A 119 -10.26 -12.37 15.62
N ASP A 120 -10.38 -13.47 14.87
CA ASP A 120 -10.26 -13.43 13.42
C ASP A 120 -11.53 -12.86 12.77
N GLN A 121 -12.72 -13.28 13.22
CA GLN A 121 -14.00 -12.69 12.79
C GLN A 121 -14.09 -11.20 13.10
N LEU A 122 -13.61 -10.76 14.27
CA LEU A 122 -13.51 -9.34 14.60
C LEU A 122 -12.63 -8.59 13.60
N ARG A 123 -11.48 -9.15 13.25
CA ARG A 123 -10.58 -8.52 12.28
C ARG A 123 -11.11 -8.57 10.86
N ASP A 124 -11.98 -9.51 10.54
CA ASP A 124 -12.62 -9.61 9.23
C ASP A 124 -13.70 -8.53 9.08
N ILE A 125 -14.52 -8.31 10.11
CA ILE A 125 -15.43 -7.14 10.18
C ILE A 125 -14.65 -5.81 10.06
N ILE A 126 -13.57 -5.66 10.83
CA ILE A 126 -12.73 -4.44 10.81
C ILE A 126 -12.13 -4.20 9.42
N ALA A 127 -11.77 -5.26 8.71
CA ALA A 127 -11.17 -5.17 7.38
C ALA A 127 -12.21 -4.87 6.31
N GLU A 128 -13.36 -5.55 6.33
CA GLU A 128 -14.47 -5.36 5.38
C GLU A 128 -14.98 -3.92 5.39
N GLN A 129 -15.08 -3.34 6.60
CA GLN A 129 -15.60 -1.99 6.81
C GLN A 129 -14.51 -0.91 6.83
N GLU A 130 -13.27 -1.27 6.51
CA GLU A 130 -12.10 -0.38 6.51
C GLU A 130 -11.92 0.47 7.79
N ILE A 131 -12.36 -0.05 8.94
CA ILE A 131 -12.38 0.67 10.23
C ILE A 131 -10.96 1.01 10.71
N ASP A 132 -9.99 0.13 10.45
CA ASP A 132 -8.60 0.24 10.87
C ASP A 132 -7.65 0.79 9.80
N THR A 133 -7.88 2.03 9.39
CA THR A 133 -7.05 2.72 8.38
C THR A 133 -5.59 2.88 8.80
N ARG A 134 -5.30 2.94 10.11
CA ARG A 134 -3.95 3.09 10.67
C ARG A 134 -3.28 1.77 11.06
N ARG A 135 -3.95 0.63 10.85
CA ARG A 135 -3.46 -0.73 11.17
C ARG A 135 -3.10 -0.93 12.65
N GLU A 136 -3.85 -0.32 13.55
CA GLU A 136 -3.70 -0.38 15.01
C GLU A 136 -4.10 -1.74 15.58
N THR A 137 -5.11 -2.38 14.99
CA THR A 137 -5.66 -3.67 15.44
C THR A 137 -4.69 -4.83 15.25
N GLY A 138 -3.75 -4.68 14.30
CA GLY A 138 -2.70 -5.67 14.04
C GLY A 138 -1.78 -5.93 15.24
N ARG A 139 -1.71 -5.03 16.22
CA ARG A 139 -0.94 -5.22 17.48
C ARG A 139 -1.79 -5.74 18.63
N LYS A 140 -3.13 -5.62 18.54
CA LYS A 140 -4.07 -6.08 19.56
C LYS A 140 -4.24 -7.61 19.43
N ARG A 141 -4.18 -8.30 20.57
CA ARG A 141 -4.24 -9.78 20.66
C ARG A 141 -5.44 -10.29 21.44
N LYS A 142 -5.92 -9.50 22.40
CA LYS A 142 -7.09 -9.83 23.22
C LYS A 142 -8.36 -9.45 22.48
N ALA A 143 -9.36 -10.33 22.53
CA ALA A 143 -10.68 -10.09 21.94
C ALA A 143 -11.35 -8.85 22.55
N GLU A 144 -11.38 -8.75 23.89
CA GLU A 144 -11.94 -7.60 24.63
C GLU A 144 -11.39 -6.26 24.13
N VAL A 145 -10.08 -6.16 23.92
CA VAL A 145 -9.40 -4.94 23.45
C VAL A 145 -9.74 -4.62 21.99
N LEU A 146 -10.09 -5.62 21.18
CA LEU A 146 -10.57 -5.42 19.82
C LEU A 146 -12.04 -5.00 19.81
N VAL A 147 -12.86 -5.58 20.69
CA VAL A 147 -14.28 -5.21 20.85
C VAL A 147 -14.39 -3.74 21.24
N GLU A 148 -13.78 -3.34 22.35
CA GLU A 148 -13.79 -1.96 22.85
C GLU A 148 -13.31 -0.98 21.78
N TRP A 149 -12.15 -1.26 21.17
CA TRP A 149 -11.61 -0.42 20.10
C TRP A 149 -12.53 -0.32 18.88
N THR A 150 -13.21 -1.41 18.50
CA THR A 150 -14.12 -1.42 17.36
C THR A 150 -15.36 -0.59 17.66
N VAL A 151 -15.96 -0.73 18.84
CA VAL A 151 -17.11 0.07 19.29
C VAL A 151 -16.77 1.56 19.26
N ASP A 152 -15.65 1.95 19.89
CA ASP A 152 -15.18 3.34 19.90
C ASP A 152 -15.00 3.89 18.49
N ARG A 153 -14.42 3.09 17.60
CA ARG A 153 -14.11 3.53 16.24
C ARG A 153 -15.36 3.66 15.38
N VAL A 154 -16.30 2.71 15.48
CA VAL A 154 -17.58 2.75 14.78
C VAL A 154 -18.39 3.96 15.25
N LYS A 155 -18.43 4.25 16.55
CA LYS A 155 -19.07 5.46 17.10
C LYS A 155 -18.47 6.75 16.54
N ALA A 156 -17.14 6.85 16.56
CA ALA A 156 -16.45 8.03 16.03
C ALA A 156 -16.71 8.24 14.52
N LEU A 157 -16.76 7.16 13.74
CA LEU A 157 -17.00 7.20 12.30
C LEU A 157 -18.47 7.50 11.97
N ALA A 158 -19.42 6.91 12.70
CA ALA A 158 -20.85 7.17 12.53
C ALA A 158 -21.20 8.63 12.85
N ASN A 159 -20.64 9.18 13.94
CA ASN A 159 -20.87 10.57 14.33
C ASN A 159 -20.23 11.58 13.38
N LYS A 160 -19.14 11.21 12.68
CA LYS A 160 -18.49 12.10 11.69
C LYS A 160 -19.42 12.46 10.53
N GLY A 161 -20.36 11.58 10.16
CA GLY A 161 -21.39 11.85 9.15
C GLY A 161 -22.60 12.64 9.68
N SER A 162 -22.78 12.71 11.01
CA SER A 162 -23.89 13.41 11.65
C SER A 162 -23.70 14.93 11.69
N VAL A 163 -22.44 15.41 11.76
CA VAL A 163 -22.12 16.86 11.83
C VAL A 163 -22.45 17.64 10.55
N PHE A 164 -22.70 16.95 9.43
CA PHE A 164 -23.06 17.57 8.14
C PHE A 164 -24.54 17.39 7.77
N ARG A 165 -25.40 16.89 8.68
CA ARG A 165 -26.85 16.79 8.47
C ARG A 165 -27.61 17.83 9.27
#